data_AF-A0A2I7K9V3-F1
#
_entry.id   AF-A0A2I7K9V3-F1
#
_cell.length_a   1.000
_cell.length_b   1.000
_cell.length_c   1.000
_cell.angle_alpha   90.00
_cell.angle_beta   90.00
_cell.angle_gamma   90.00
#
_symmetry.space_group_name_H-M   'P 1'
#
loop_
_entity.id
_entity.type
_entity.pdbx_description
1 polymer ?
#
loop_
_entity_poly.entity_id
_entity_poly.type
_entity_poly.pdbx_seq_one_letter_code
_entity_poly.pdbx_strand_id
1 'polypeptide(L)'
;MTELITLDSGEVIDLSRYPLPDGIDDEVYNIQLMAKAMNTSTVTVNKWIDAGMPVENPGGNGRSYELRFSHCYAWRKWREGKDQAAVKAKASSAAQKAMLFVGEGDEAAADNTLSAKEVREWSEAVILRDKAALQRGDLVKRGDVQDIMEKLLGTVRRTITNMPDWLEQEFSLSPRQADKAQTYADGLLDELRLQLERQGYQTADVIDFGDRDTLAE
;
A
#
# COMPACT_ATOMS: atom_id res chain seq x y z
N MET A 1 -6.29 -13.25 -28.07
CA MET A 1 -5.26 -13.03 -29.11
C MET A 1 -4.17 -12.23 -28.42
N THR A 2 -3.00 -12.82 -28.18
CA THR A 2 -1.93 -12.15 -27.42
C THR A 2 -1.22 -11.20 -28.37
N GLU A 3 -1.51 -9.90 -28.25
CA GLU A 3 -0.81 -8.88 -29.02
C GLU A 3 0.53 -8.57 -28.34
N LEU A 4 1.61 -8.95 -29.00
CA LEU A 4 2.99 -8.73 -28.55
C LEU A 4 3.58 -7.58 -29.36
N ILE A 5 4.11 -6.56 -28.69
CA ILE A 5 4.90 -5.51 -29.34
C ILE A 5 6.38 -5.77 -29.08
N THR A 6 7.19 -5.68 -30.13
CA THR A 6 8.65 -5.72 -30.01
C THR A 6 9.16 -4.30 -30.07
N LEU A 7 9.90 -3.90 -29.03
CA LEU A 7 10.53 -2.58 -28.97
C LEU A 7 11.83 -2.57 -29.76
N ASP A 8 12.30 -1.38 -30.15
CA ASP A 8 13.61 -1.18 -30.80
C ASP A 8 14.79 -1.66 -29.93
N SER A 9 14.60 -1.75 -28.61
CA SER A 9 15.56 -2.32 -27.66
C SER A 9 15.64 -3.86 -27.70
N GLY A 10 14.79 -4.52 -28.48
CA GLY A 10 14.65 -5.98 -28.54
C GLY A 10 13.78 -6.59 -27.43
N GLU A 11 13.23 -5.77 -26.53
CA GLU A 11 12.32 -6.24 -25.47
C GLU A 11 10.89 -6.40 -26.00
N VAL A 12 10.22 -7.47 -25.57
CA VAL A 12 8.85 -7.78 -25.98
C VAL A 12 7.88 -7.43 -24.85
N ILE A 13 6.90 -6.57 -25.15
CA ILE A 13 5.80 -6.24 -24.23
C ILE A 13 4.54 -6.97 -24.70
N ASP A 14 3.91 -7.68 -23.76
CA ASP A 14 2.61 -8.29 -23.94
C ASP A 14 1.51 -7.27 -23.59
N LEU A 15 0.74 -6.84 -24.59
CA LEU A 15 -0.33 -5.84 -24.42
C LEU A 15 -1.44 -6.35 -23.50
N SER A 16 -1.64 -7.67 -23.38
CA SER A 16 -2.66 -8.24 -22.49
C SER A 16 -2.36 -7.98 -21.00
N ARG A 17 -1.10 -7.67 -20.66
CA ARG A 17 -0.72 -7.28 -19.29
C ARG A 17 -1.07 -5.84 -18.94
N TYR A 18 -1.33 -5.01 -19.95
CA TYR A 18 -1.63 -3.58 -19.80
C TYR A 18 -2.81 -3.19 -20.69
N PRO A 19 -4.01 -3.78 -20.45
CA PRO A 19 -5.18 -3.49 -21.28
C PRO A 19 -5.58 -2.02 -21.14
N LEU A 20 -6.13 -1.47 -22.22
CA LEU A 20 -6.78 -0.18 -22.17
C LEU A 20 -8.00 -0.24 -21.22
N PRO A 21 -8.29 0.83 -20.47
CA PRO A 21 -9.51 0.93 -19.67
C PRO A 21 -10.79 0.72 -20.51
N ASP A 22 -11.82 0.15 -19.89
CA ASP A 22 -13.10 -0.16 -20.56
C ASP A 22 -13.70 1.07 -21.25
N GLY A 23 -14.06 0.93 -22.54
CA GLY A 23 -14.71 1.97 -23.34
C GLY A 23 -13.76 2.94 -24.06
N ILE A 24 -12.46 2.65 -24.10
CA ILE A 24 -11.49 3.43 -24.89
C ILE A 24 -11.14 2.67 -26.17
N ASP A 25 -11.43 3.30 -27.32
CA ASP A 25 -11.05 2.77 -28.62
C ASP A 25 -9.54 2.94 -28.88
N ASP A 26 -8.94 1.94 -29.52
CA ASP A 26 -7.53 1.99 -29.90
C ASP A 26 -7.36 2.75 -31.21
N GLU A 27 -6.99 4.03 -31.09
CA GLU A 27 -6.80 4.94 -32.22
C GLU A 27 -5.32 5.25 -32.47
N VAL A 28 -5.02 5.61 -33.73
CA VAL A 28 -3.69 6.10 -34.13
C VAL A 28 -3.69 7.61 -34.06
N TYR A 29 -2.76 8.15 -33.28
CA TYR A 29 -2.61 9.59 -33.05
C TYR A 29 -1.28 10.12 -33.61
N ASN A 30 -1.30 11.39 -33.98
CA ASN A 30 -0.06 12.16 -34.16
C ASN A 30 0.53 12.57 -32.80
N ILE A 31 1.78 13.07 -32.76
CA ILE A 31 2.44 13.48 -31.51
C ILE A 31 1.62 14.48 -30.69
N GLN A 32 0.93 15.43 -31.33
CA GLN A 32 0.16 16.44 -30.60
C GLN A 32 -1.08 15.84 -29.92
N LEU A 33 -1.82 15.02 -30.65
CA LEU A 33 -3.00 14.32 -30.13
C LEU A 33 -2.61 13.27 -29.09
N MET A 34 -1.49 12.56 -29.30
CA MET A 34 -0.94 11.61 -28.35
C MET A 34 -0.52 12.28 -27.04
N ALA A 35 0.13 13.45 -27.11
CA ALA A 35 0.48 14.23 -25.93
C ALA A 35 -0.77 14.63 -25.12
N LYS A 36 -1.83 15.07 -25.81
CA LYS A 36 -3.12 15.38 -25.19
C LYS A 36 -3.77 14.14 -24.58
N ALA A 37 -3.81 13.02 -25.29
CA ALA A 37 -4.40 11.76 -24.84
C ALA A 37 -3.68 11.20 -23.60
N MET A 38 -2.35 11.33 -23.54
CA MET A 38 -1.54 10.89 -22.40
C MET A 38 -1.38 11.93 -21.28
N ASN A 39 -2.06 13.07 -21.40
CA ASN A 39 -1.98 14.22 -20.49
C ASN A 39 -0.53 14.66 -20.21
N THR A 40 0.25 14.87 -21.27
CA THR A 40 1.67 15.26 -21.20
C THR A 40 2.02 16.28 -22.31
N SER A 41 3.26 16.76 -22.34
CA SER A 41 3.73 17.68 -23.39
C SER A 41 4.25 16.94 -24.61
N THR A 42 4.18 17.56 -25.79
CA THR A 42 4.79 17.03 -27.03
C THR A 42 6.30 16.83 -26.89
N VAL A 43 6.98 17.68 -26.12
CA VAL A 43 8.41 17.55 -25.80
C VAL A 43 8.66 16.25 -25.02
N THR A 44 7.79 15.92 -24.07
CA THR A 44 7.87 14.67 -23.31
C THR A 44 7.64 13.46 -24.20
N VAL A 45 6.67 13.52 -25.11
CA VAL A 45 6.41 12.42 -26.07
C VAL A 45 7.61 12.19 -26.98
N ASN A 46 8.24 13.25 -27.51
CA ASN A 46 9.46 13.10 -28.31
C ASN A 46 10.60 12.45 -27.51
N LYS A 47 10.82 12.87 -26.26
CA LYS A 47 11.80 12.21 -25.36
C LYS A 47 11.49 10.74 -25.11
N TRP A 48 10.22 10.36 -25.13
CA TRP A 48 9.81 8.97 -24.98
C TRP A 48 10.06 8.16 -26.25
N ILE A 49 9.81 8.73 -27.43
CA ILE A 49 10.20 8.14 -28.72
C ILE A 49 11.71 7.88 -28.74
N ASP A 50 12.52 8.88 -28.37
CA ASP A 50 13.98 8.73 -28.28
C ASP A 50 14.42 7.66 -27.26
N ALA A 51 13.60 7.40 -26.24
CA ALA A 51 13.82 6.37 -25.23
C ALA A 51 13.28 4.99 -25.63
N GLY A 52 12.81 4.82 -26.87
CA GLY A 52 12.32 3.54 -27.40
C GLY A 52 10.83 3.30 -27.20
N MET A 53 10.01 4.35 -27.13
CA MET A 53 8.55 4.22 -27.19
C MET A 53 8.13 3.74 -28.58
N PRO A 54 7.19 2.77 -28.69
CA PRO A 54 6.79 2.21 -29.97
C PRO A 54 6.15 3.25 -30.88
N VAL A 55 6.61 3.27 -32.13
CA VAL A 55 6.10 4.13 -33.21
C VAL A 55 5.69 3.23 -34.37
N GLU A 56 4.47 3.40 -34.89
CA GLU A 56 4.02 2.59 -36.04
C GLU A 56 4.67 3.05 -37.33
N ASN A 57 4.61 4.36 -37.61
CA ASN A 57 5.32 4.97 -38.73
C ASN A 57 6.15 6.16 -38.21
N PRO A 58 7.49 6.07 -38.28
CA PRO A 58 8.36 7.18 -37.92
C PRO A 58 8.11 8.35 -38.88
N GLY A 59 7.74 9.50 -38.31
CA GLY A 59 7.58 10.72 -39.08
C GLY A 59 8.92 11.23 -39.61
N GLY A 60 8.89 11.89 -40.77
CA GLY A 60 10.07 12.44 -41.44
C GLY A 60 9.75 13.74 -42.17
N ASN A 61 10.65 14.24 -43.04
CA ASN A 61 10.45 15.48 -43.80
C ASN A 61 9.11 15.46 -44.58
N GLY A 62 8.08 16.11 -44.01
CA GLY A 62 6.74 16.21 -44.58
C GLY A 62 5.72 15.14 -44.16
N ARG A 63 6.04 14.22 -43.24
CA ARG A 63 5.10 13.19 -42.73
C ARG A 63 4.96 13.24 -41.22
N SER A 64 3.73 13.26 -40.70
CA SER A 64 3.45 13.19 -39.27
C SER A 64 3.75 11.79 -38.72
N TYR A 65 4.25 11.72 -37.49
CA TYR A 65 4.37 10.48 -36.74
C TYR A 65 3.00 9.83 -36.54
N GLU A 66 2.95 8.51 -36.64
CA GLU A 66 1.76 7.71 -36.32
C GLU A 66 2.06 6.82 -35.11
N LEU A 67 1.31 7.06 -34.04
CA LEU A 67 1.48 6.43 -32.74
C LEU A 67 0.16 5.77 -32.33
N ARG A 68 0.15 4.45 -32.20
CA ARG A 68 -1.03 3.72 -31.70
C ARG A 68 -1.15 3.86 -30.18
N PHE A 69 -2.34 4.21 -29.70
CA PHE A 69 -2.56 4.51 -28.29
C PHE A 69 -2.30 3.32 -27.36
N SER A 70 -2.82 2.13 -27.70
CA SER A 70 -2.61 0.90 -26.91
C SER A 70 -1.12 0.59 -26.69
N HIS A 71 -0.31 0.73 -27.74
CA HIS A 71 1.13 0.45 -27.70
C HIS A 71 1.87 1.45 -26.81
N CYS A 72 1.61 2.75 -26.99
CA CYS A 72 2.23 3.79 -26.16
C CYS A 72 1.80 3.69 -24.68
N TYR A 73 0.53 3.34 -24.43
CA TYR A 73 0.00 3.14 -23.08
C TYR A 73 0.70 1.97 -22.36
N ALA A 74 0.79 0.81 -23.03
CA ALA A 74 1.43 -0.38 -22.48
C ALA A 74 2.93 -0.13 -22.21
N TRP A 75 3.63 0.53 -23.12
CA TRP A 75 5.04 0.91 -22.92
C TRP A 75 5.24 1.81 -21.71
N ARG A 76 4.37 2.82 -21.54
CA ARG A 76 4.44 3.72 -20.39
C ARG A 76 4.25 2.96 -19.08
N LYS A 77 3.25 2.08 -19.01
CA LYS A 77 2.98 1.29 -17.80
C LYS A 77 4.10 0.31 -17.47
N TRP A 78 4.66 -0.32 -18.48
CA TRP A 78 5.84 -1.17 -18.32
C TRP A 78 7.06 -0.37 -17.83
N ARG A 79 7.29 0.83 -18.37
CA ARG A 79 8.39 1.70 -17.95
C ARG A 79 8.20 2.22 -16.52
N GLU A 80 7.00 2.66 -16.16
CA GLU A 80 6.65 3.05 -14.78
C GLU A 80 6.91 1.89 -13.79
N GLY A 81 6.59 0.66 -14.17
CA GLY A 81 6.89 -0.53 -13.37
C GLY A 81 8.40 -0.81 -13.20
N LYS A 82 9.18 -0.63 -14.27
CA LYS A 82 10.65 -0.77 -14.22
C LYS A 82 11.29 0.32 -13.35
N ASP A 83 10.87 1.56 -13.48
CA ASP A 83 11.40 2.68 -12.70
C ASP A 83 11.08 2.53 -11.21
N GLN A 84 9.87 2.07 -10.86
CA GLN A 84 9.52 1.76 -9.47
C GLN A 84 10.37 0.62 -8.88
N ALA A 85 10.62 -0.43 -9.65
CA ALA A 85 11.48 -1.54 -9.22
C ALA A 85 12.93 -1.08 -9.01
N ALA A 86 13.46 -0.24 -9.91
CA ALA A 86 14.81 0.32 -9.78
C ALA A 86 14.94 1.28 -8.58
N VAL A 87 13.92 2.10 -8.32
CA VAL A 87 13.87 2.98 -7.12
C VAL A 87 13.84 2.14 -5.85
N LYS A 88 13.02 1.09 -5.79
CA LYS A 88 12.96 0.18 -4.62
C LYS A 88 14.28 -0.55 -4.38
N ALA A 89 14.94 -1.00 -5.44
CA ALA A 89 16.26 -1.64 -5.36
C ALA A 89 17.35 -0.67 -4.85
N LYS A 90 17.35 0.58 -5.35
CA LYS A 90 18.27 1.62 -4.86
C LYS A 90 17.99 1.98 -3.40
N ALA A 91 16.73 2.09 -2.99
CA ALA A 91 16.35 2.37 -1.61
C ALA A 91 16.78 1.22 -0.66
N SER A 92 16.59 -0.03 -1.07
CA SER A 92 17.04 -1.20 -0.29
C SER A 92 18.57 -1.27 -0.18
N SER A 93 19.30 -0.98 -1.27
CA SER A 93 20.77 -0.90 -1.23
C SER A 93 21.28 0.25 -0.36
N ALA A 94 20.61 1.40 -0.40
CA ALA A 94 20.94 2.53 0.47
C ALA A 94 20.70 2.21 1.95
N ALA A 95 19.59 1.54 2.29
CA ALA A 95 19.31 1.09 3.65
C ALA A 95 20.34 0.07 4.16
N GLN A 96 20.74 -0.89 3.32
CA GLN A 96 21.80 -1.86 3.65
C GLN A 96 23.15 -1.16 3.88
N LYS A 97 23.50 -0.18 3.06
CA LYS A 97 24.74 0.59 3.22
C LYS A 97 24.69 1.47 4.47
N ALA A 98 23.55 2.08 4.79
CA ALA A 98 23.37 2.87 6.00
C ALA A 98 23.57 2.02 7.27
N MET A 99 23.11 0.76 7.30
CA MET A 99 23.35 -0.16 8.41
C MET A 99 24.84 -0.45 8.67
N LEU A 100 25.69 -0.38 7.64
CA LEU A 100 27.15 -0.58 7.79
C LEU A 100 27.81 0.58 8.53
N PHE A 101 27.24 1.79 8.46
CA PHE A 101 27.77 2.98 9.13
C PHE A 101 27.20 3.21 10.53
N VAL A 102 26.21 2.42 10.96
CA VAL A 102 25.60 2.50 12.31
C VAL A 102 26.35 1.62 13.33
N GLY A 103 27.21 0.70 12.88
CA GLY A 103 27.94 -0.26 13.74
C GLY A 103 29.33 0.19 14.21
N GLU A 104 29.92 1.21 13.61
CA GLU A 104 31.24 1.75 14.00
C GLU A 104 31.04 3.18 14.49
N GLY A 105 31.33 3.40 15.77
CA GLY A 105 31.00 4.61 16.49
C GLY A 105 31.51 5.88 15.83
N ASP A 106 30.56 6.70 15.39
CA ASP A 106 30.60 8.16 15.48
C ASP A 106 29.18 8.69 15.22
N GLU A 107 28.54 9.25 16.24
CA GLU A 107 27.20 9.87 16.19
C GLU A 107 27.12 11.12 15.27
N ALA A 108 28.13 11.36 14.43
CA ALA A 108 28.25 12.60 13.64
C ALA A 108 28.14 12.41 12.12
N ALA A 109 28.02 11.19 11.58
CA ALA A 109 28.06 10.96 10.13
C ALA A 109 26.71 10.64 9.46
N ALA A 110 25.57 10.77 10.17
CA ALA A 110 24.24 10.47 9.63
C ALA A 110 23.52 11.67 8.99
N ASP A 111 24.22 12.77 8.68
CA ASP A 111 23.57 14.06 8.33
C ASP A 111 23.41 14.33 6.82
N ASN A 112 23.69 13.36 5.94
CA ASN A 112 23.74 13.60 4.49
C ASN A 112 22.66 12.86 3.69
N THR A 113 21.39 13.24 3.86
CA THR A 113 20.41 12.93 2.82
C THR A 113 19.42 14.05 2.48
N LEU A 114 19.22 15.04 3.35
CA LEU A 114 18.41 16.24 3.11
C LEU A 114 18.90 17.35 4.05
N SER A 115 18.97 18.61 3.57
CA SER A 115 19.22 19.75 4.47
C SER A 115 18.14 19.83 5.54
N ALA A 116 18.46 20.28 6.77
CA ALA A 116 17.48 20.48 7.84
C ALA A 116 16.26 21.32 7.42
N LYS A 117 16.41 22.17 6.39
CA LYS A 117 15.31 22.91 5.78
C LYS A 117 14.43 22.03 4.86
N GLU A 118 15.05 21.21 4.03
CA GLU A 118 14.35 20.28 3.13
C GLU A 118 13.65 19.15 3.91
N VAL A 119 14.25 18.68 5.00
CA VAL A 119 13.60 17.74 5.93
C VAL A 119 12.33 18.35 6.54
N ARG A 120 12.40 19.62 6.95
CA ARG A 120 11.22 20.33 7.51
C ARG A 120 10.14 20.51 6.46
N GLU A 121 10.48 21.02 5.28
CA GLU A 121 9.51 21.22 4.18
C GLU A 121 8.85 19.90 3.75
N TRP A 122 9.64 18.82 3.65
CA TRP A 122 9.10 17.49 3.33
C TRP A 122 8.20 16.94 4.44
N SER A 123 8.60 17.11 5.71
CA SER A 123 7.81 16.67 6.86
C SER A 123 6.50 17.44 6.97
N GLU A 124 6.51 18.75 6.74
CA GLU A 124 5.31 19.59 6.71
C GLU A 124 4.36 19.17 5.58
N ALA A 125 4.89 18.89 4.39
CA ALA A 125 4.11 18.39 3.26
C ALA A 125 3.47 17.02 3.54
N VAL A 126 4.21 16.12 4.19
CA VAL A 126 3.70 14.80 4.61
C VAL A 126 2.60 14.94 5.65
N ILE A 127 2.80 15.76 6.69
CA ILE A 127 1.78 16.02 7.72
C ILE A 127 0.51 16.58 7.11
N LEU A 128 0.63 17.51 6.16
CA LEU A 128 -0.53 18.10 5.49
C LEU A 128 -1.28 17.05 4.65
N ARG A 129 -0.56 16.18 3.94
CA ARG A 129 -1.13 15.08 3.16
C ARG A 129 -1.86 14.08 4.06
N ASP A 130 -1.23 13.70 5.17
CA ASP A 130 -1.77 12.72 6.11
C ASP A 130 -2.98 13.27 6.86
N LYS A 131 -2.97 14.57 7.20
CA LYS A 131 -4.13 15.27 7.77
C LYS A 131 -5.29 15.32 6.80
N ALA A 132 -5.04 15.62 5.52
CA ALA A 132 -6.08 15.61 4.49
C ALA A 132 -6.65 14.20 4.26
N ALA A 133 -5.82 13.16 4.35
CA ALA A 133 -6.26 11.77 4.25
C ALA A 133 -7.05 11.29 5.48
N LEU A 134 -6.67 11.71 6.69
CA LEU A 134 -7.45 11.48 7.92
C LEU A 134 -8.84 12.11 7.83
N GLN A 135 -8.94 13.34 7.29
CA GLN A 135 -10.23 14.02 7.10
C GLN A 135 -11.14 13.32 6.09
N ARG A 136 -10.57 12.65 5.08
CA ARG A 136 -11.32 11.82 4.12
C ARG A 136 -11.69 10.45 4.66
N GLY A 137 -11.12 10.03 5.80
CA GLY A 137 -11.30 8.70 6.37
C GLY A 137 -10.40 7.63 5.73
N ASP A 138 -9.45 8.01 4.87
CA ASP A 138 -8.49 7.09 4.25
C ASP A 138 -7.45 6.57 5.26
N LEU A 139 -7.21 7.36 6.33
CA LEU A 139 -6.27 7.07 7.41
C LEU A 139 -7.02 7.17 8.74
N VAL A 140 -6.70 6.27 9.67
CA VAL A 140 -7.24 6.29 11.05
C VAL A 140 -6.06 6.22 12.02
N LYS A 141 -6.19 6.90 13.17
CA LYS A 141 -5.16 6.82 14.20
C LYS A 141 -5.10 5.39 14.73
N ARG A 142 -3.88 4.87 14.84
CA ARG A 142 -3.63 3.53 15.39
C ARG A 142 -4.26 3.33 16.78
N GLY A 143 -4.14 4.33 17.66
CA GLY A 143 -4.72 4.29 19.01
C GLY A 143 -6.22 4.11 18.98
N ASP A 144 -6.93 4.88 18.14
CA ASP A 144 -8.38 4.78 18.00
C ASP A 144 -8.80 3.38 17.51
N VAL A 145 -8.07 2.80 16.55
CA VAL A 145 -8.33 1.42 16.09
C VAL A 145 -8.08 0.40 17.20
N GLN A 146 -6.98 0.54 17.94
CA GLN A 146 -6.65 -0.34 19.06
C GLN A 146 -7.75 -0.30 20.12
N ASP A 147 -8.17 0.90 20.56
CA ASP A 147 -9.21 1.08 21.56
C ASP A 147 -10.55 0.49 21.13
N ILE A 148 -10.92 0.67 19.86
CA ILE A 148 -12.17 0.12 19.31
C ILE A 148 -12.09 -1.41 19.27
N MET A 149 -10.97 -1.98 18.82
CA MET A 149 -10.79 -3.43 18.75
C MET A 149 -10.79 -4.06 20.15
N GLU A 150 -10.14 -3.44 21.14
CA GLU A 150 -10.16 -3.89 22.53
C GLU A 150 -11.57 -3.87 23.11
N LYS A 151 -12.32 -2.78 22.91
CA LYS A 151 -13.71 -2.67 23.37
C LYS A 151 -14.63 -3.69 22.70
N LEU A 152 -14.45 -3.91 21.40
CA LEU A 152 -15.23 -4.89 20.64
C LEU A 152 -14.96 -6.31 21.14
N LEU A 153 -13.69 -6.73 21.22
CA LEU A 153 -13.31 -8.06 21.70
C LEU A 153 -13.72 -8.28 23.15
N GLY A 154 -13.56 -7.27 24.01
CA GLY A 154 -14.03 -7.31 25.39
C GLY A 154 -15.56 -7.46 25.49
N THR A 155 -16.31 -6.80 24.61
CA THR A 155 -17.78 -6.95 24.56
C THR A 155 -18.17 -8.35 24.10
N VAL A 156 -17.56 -8.85 23.02
CA VAL A 156 -17.81 -10.21 22.51
C VAL A 156 -17.53 -11.25 23.60
N ARG A 157 -16.38 -11.17 24.29
CA ARG A 157 -16.04 -12.08 25.38
C ARG A 157 -17.09 -12.05 26.49
N ARG A 158 -17.45 -10.86 27.00
CA ARG A 158 -18.47 -10.71 28.05
C ARG A 158 -19.81 -11.30 27.62
N THR A 159 -20.24 -11.02 26.39
CA THR A 159 -21.51 -11.55 25.87
C THR A 159 -21.50 -13.06 25.78
N ILE A 160 -20.42 -13.68 25.27
CA ILE A 160 -20.31 -15.14 25.16
C ILE A 160 -20.26 -15.78 26.55
N THR A 161 -19.49 -15.23 27.49
CA THR A 161 -19.39 -15.76 28.86
C THR A 161 -20.70 -15.68 29.61
N ASN A 162 -21.48 -14.61 29.42
CA ASN A 162 -22.77 -14.43 30.12
C ASN A 162 -23.94 -15.10 29.37
N MET A 163 -23.73 -15.59 28.15
CA MET A 163 -24.78 -16.19 27.32
C MET A 163 -25.43 -17.42 27.96
N PRO A 164 -24.69 -18.37 28.59
CA PRO A 164 -25.29 -19.53 29.25
C PRO A 164 -26.27 -19.14 30.36
N ASP A 165 -25.88 -18.17 31.21
CA ASP A 165 -26.74 -17.66 32.29
C ASP A 165 -28.00 -16.99 31.74
N TRP A 166 -27.85 -16.19 30.68
CA TRP A 166 -28.99 -15.58 30.01
C TRP A 166 -29.93 -16.63 29.40
N LEU A 167 -29.38 -17.68 28.78
CA LEU A 167 -30.16 -18.79 28.24
C LEU A 167 -30.89 -19.57 29.34
N GLU A 168 -30.26 -19.77 30.49
CA GLU A 168 -30.88 -20.41 31.65
C GLU A 168 -32.08 -19.60 32.16
N GLN A 169 -31.93 -18.28 32.29
CA GLN A 169 -33.00 -17.38 32.74
C GLN A 169 -34.16 -17.30 31.74
N GLU A 170 -33.87 -17.12 30.45
CA GLU A 170 -34.89 -16.87 29.44
C GLU A 170 -35.63 -18.14 29.00
N PHE A 171 -34.91 -19.26 28.89
CA PHE A 171 -35.47 -20.53 28.39
C PHE A 171 -35.72 -21.57 29.48
N SER A 172 -35.45 -21.24 30.75
CA SER A 172 -35.61 -22.15 31.90
C SER A 172 -34.86 -23.49 31.67
N LEU A 173 -33.61 -23.40 31.20
CA LEU A 173 -32.80 -24.58 30.93
C LEU A 173 -32.56 -25.37 32.22
N SER A 174 -32.52 -26.70 32.11
CA SER A 174 -32.06 -27.53 33.22
C SER A 174 -30.57 -27.32 33.49
N PRO A 175 -30.06 -27.57 34.71
CA PRO A 175 -28.63 -27.40 35.01
C PRO A 175 -27.69 -28.17 34.06
N ARG A 176 -28.10 -29.37 33.61
CA ARG A 176 -27.34 -30.16 32.63
C ARG A 176 -27.35 -29.56 31.22
N GLN A 177 -28.35 -28.75 30.86
CA GLN A 177 -28.40 -28.04 29.59
C GLN A 177 -27.59 -26.74 29.65
N ALA A 178 -27.63 -26.03 30.78
CA ALA A 178 -26.81 -24.84 31.01
C ALA A 178 -25.31 -25.18 30.97
N ASP A 179 -24.89 -26.28 31.61
CA ASP A 179 -23.50 -26.78 31.58
C ASP A 179 -22.99 -27.09 30.16
N LYS A 180 -23.87 -27.63 29.30
CA LYS A 180 -23.56 -27.85 27.88
C LYS A 180 -23.41 -26.53 27.11
N ALA A 181 -24.26 -25.54 27.40
CA ALA A 181 -24.16 -24.23 26.78
C ALA A 181 -22.87 -23.51 27.22
N GLN A 182 -22.50 -23.63 28.49
CA GLN A 182 -21.24 -23.11 29.03
C GLN A 182 -20.03 -23.75 28.36
N THR A 183 -19.99 -25.08 28.31
CA THR A 183 -18.89 -25.82 27.64
C THR A 183 -18.74 -25.39 26.17
N TYR A 184 -19.85 -25.17 25.46
CA TYR A 184 -19.81 -24.69 24.08
C TYR A 184 -19.31 -23.24 23.97
N ALA A 185 -19.77 -22.35 24.86
CA ALA A 185 -19.33 -20.95 24.91
C ALA A 185 -17.83 -20.83 25.21
N ASP A 186 -17.33 -21.63 26.15
CA ASP A 186 -15.90 -21.71 26.49
C ASP A 186 -15.08 -22.23 25.30
N GLY A 187 -15.55 -23.30 24.65
CA GLY A 187 -14.91 -23.85 23.45
C GLY A 187 -14.83 -22.84 22.29
N LEU A 188 -15.85 -22.00 22.12
CA LEU A 188 -15.84 -20.93 21.12
C LEU A 188 -14.78 -19.86 21.43
N LEU A 189 -14.62 -19.48 22.70
CA LEU A 189 -13.58 -18.53 23.11
C LEU A 189 -12.17 -19.10 22.90
N ASP A 190 -11.97 -20.38 23.21
CA ASP A 190 -10.71 -21.08 22.96
C ASP A 190 -10.39 -21.18 21.46
N GLU A 191 -11.39 -21.44 20.61
CA GLU A 191 -11.20 -21.44 19.16
C GLU A 191 -10.81 -20.06 18.63
N LEU A 192 -11.49 -19.00 19.08
CA LEU A 192 -11.15 -17.62 18.70
C LEU A 192 -9.71 -17.27 19.11
N ARG A 193 -9.29 -17.65 20.32
CA ARG A 193 -7.91 -17.50 20.78
C ARG A 193 -6.93 -18.22 19.86
N LEU A 194 -7.20 -19.48 19.52
CA LEU A 194 -6.31 -20.30 18.71
C LEU A 194 -6.20 -19.79 17.27
N GLN A 195 -7.28 -19.22 16.72
CA GLN A 195 -7.24 -18.55 15.42
C GLN A 195 -6.36 -17.29 15.45
N LEU A 196 -6.41 -16.50 16.52
CA LEU A 196 -5.55 -15.34 16.69
C LEU A 196 -4.07 -15.72 16.82
N GLU A 197 -3.75 -16.76 17.61
CA GLU A 197 -2.38 -17.28 17.78
C GLU A 197 -1.81 -17.83 16.44
N ARG A 198 -2.64 -18.51 15.64
CA ARG A 198 -2.24 -19.07 14.33
C ARG A 198 -1.89 -18.01 13.29
N GLN A 199 -2.45 -16.81 13.37
CA GLN A 199 -2.13 -15.72 12.45
C GLN A 199 -0.78 -15.06 12.76
N GLY A 200 -0.02 -15.57 13.75
CA GLY A 200 1.31 -15.07 14.09
C GLY A 200 1.29 -13.74 14.85
N TYR A 201 0.11 -13.28 15.30
CA TYR A 201 0.01 -12.17 16.22
C TYR A 201 0.47 -12.65 17.60
N GLN A 202 1.69 -12.29 17.99
CA GLN A 202 2.10 -12.44 19.39
C GLN A 202 1.20 -11.54 20.24
N THR A 203 0.74 -12.05 21.38
CA THR A 203 0.10 -11.23 22.41
C THR A 203 1.04 -10.08 22.68
N ALA A 204 0.61 -8.84 22.41
CA ALA A 204 1.38 -7.69 22.81
C ALA A 204 1.53 -7.80 24.33
N ASP A 205 2.78 -7.87 24.81
CA ASP A 205 3.06 -7.67 26.23
C ASP A 205 2.33 -6.38 26.62
N VAL A 206 1.43 -6.50 27.60
CA VAL A 206 0.81 -5.34 28.22
C VAL A 206 1.96 -4.62 28.91
N ILE A 207 2.53 -3.62 28.23
CA ILE A 207 3.43 -2.67 28.86
C ILE A 207 2.56 -1.92 29.86
N ASP A 208 2.64 -2.33 31.12
CA ASP A 208 2.09 -1.57 32.22
C ASP A 208 2.82 -0.23 32.26
N PHE A 209 2.14 0.85 31.88
CA PHE A 209 2.64 2.21 32.01
C PHE A 209 2.39 2.78 33.43
N GLY A 210 2.23 1.91 34.43
CA GLY A 210 2.24 2.28 35.85
C GLY A 210 3.64 2.58 36.37
N ASP A 211 4.20 3.74 36.01
CA ASP A 211 5.08 4.57 36.88
C ASP A 211 5.70 5.74 36.08
N ARG A 212 4.88 6.72 35.70
CA ARG A 212 5.38 8.02 35.20
C ARG A 212 4.99 9.20 36.07
N ASP A 213 4.80 8.96 37.36
CA ASP A 213 4.42 9.98 38.33
C ASP A 213 5.38 10.04 39.53
N THR A 214 6.70 10.09 39.29
CA THR A 214 7.69 10.46 40.33
C THR A 214 8.98 11.07 39.76
N LEU A 215 8.91 12.11 38.92
CA LEU A 215 10.05 13.04 38.75
C LEU A 215 9.57 14.45 38.41
N ALA A 216 8.92 15.08 39.39
CA ALA A 216 8.78 16.53 39.47
C ALA A 216 8.64 16.93 40.95
N GLU A 217 9.78 16.98 41.65
CA GLU A 217 10.08 17.93 42.73
C GLU A 217 11.59 17.96 42.98
#